data_AF-A0A078IG20-F1
#
_entry.id   AF-A0A078IG20-F1
#
_cell.length_a   1.000
_cell.length_b   1.000
_cell.length_c   1.000
_cell.angle_alpha   90.00
_cell.angle_beta   90.00
_cell.angle_gamma   90.00
#
_symmetry.space_group_name_H-M   'P 1'
#
loop_
_entity.id
_entity.type
_entity.pdbx_description
1 polymer ?
#
loop_
_entity_poly.entity_id
_entity_poly.type
_entity_poly.pdbx_seq_one_letter_code
_entity_poly.pdbx_strand_id
1 'polypeptide(L)'
;MKRSRGSSDSLSGFLPICHSTADKQLSPRPTATGFLYPGSAGDYSQMFDGLEEDGSLEDIGVGHASSTAAAEKKRRLSVVQVKALEKNFEIDNKLEPERKVKLAQELGLQPRQVAIWFQNRRARWKTKQLERDYGVLKSNFDSLKRSRDSLQRDNDYLLAEV
;
A
#
# COMPACT_ATOMS: atom_id res chain seq x y z
N MET A 1 38.29 16.17 -49.03
CA MET A 1 36.96 15.85 -48.48
C MET A 1 36.98 15.95 -46.96
N LYS A 2 36.19 16.87 -46.37
CA LYS A 2 36.11 17.06 -44.91
C LYS A 2 35.12 16.05 -44.32
N ARG A 3 35.57 15.18 -43.40
CA ARG A 3 34.71 14.28 -42.63
C ARG A 3 34.36 14.97 -41.30
N SER A 4 33.08 15.31 -41.14
CA SER A 4 32.50 15.80 -39.90
C SER A 4 32.54 14.69 -38.85
N ARG A 5 33.11 14.94 -37.67
CA ARG A 5 33.07 14.03 -36.53
C ARG A 5 31.88 14.39 -35.64
N GLY A 6 31.17 13.35 -35.22
CA GLY A 6 29.84 13.40 -34.61
C GLY A 6 29.77 14.09 -33.26
N SER A 7 28.58 14.66 -33.03
CA SER A 7 28.06 15.06 -31.73
C SER A 7 27.84 13.81 -30.87
N SER A 8 28.42 13.80 -29.68
CA SER A 8 28.14 12.80 -28.65
C SER A 8 27.20 13.43 -27.63
N ASP A 9 25.89 13.32 -27.84
CA ASP A 9 24.90 13.65 -26.82
C ASP A 9 24.75 12.46 -25.86
N SER A 10 25.55 12.47 -24.80
CA SER A 10 25.39 11.60 -23.64
C SER A 10 24.28 12.16 -22.75
N LEU A 11 23.05 11.69 -22.93
CA LEU A 11 21.94 11.94 -22.01
C LEU A 11 22.03 11.00 -20.79
N SER A 12 22.90 11.33 -19.85
CA SER A 12 22.83 10.79 -18.49
C SER A 12 21.77 11.58 -17.70
N GLY A 13 20.53 11.11 -17.74
CA GLY A 13 19.44 11.63 -16.91
C GLY A 13 19.63 11.23 -15.45
N PHE A 14 20.24 12.10 -14.65
CA PHE A 14 20.24 11.98 -13.20
C PHE A 14 18.83 12.27 -12.65
N LEU A 15 18.24 11.31 -11.95
CA LEU A 15 17.04 11.52 -11.14
C LEU A 15 17.36 12.52 -10.02
N PRO A 16 16.52 13.55 -9.77
CA PRO A 16 16.76 14.47 -8.67
C PRO A 16 16.45 13.78 -7.34
N ILE A 17 17.47 13.66 -6.49
CA ILE A 17 17.31 13.35 -5.07
C ILE A 17 16.71 14.60 -4.42
N CYS A 18 15.51 14.48 -3.86
CA CYS A 18 14.91 15.54 -3.08
C CYS A 18 15.64 15.65 -1.72
N HIS A 19 16.46 16.69 -1.57
CA HIS A 19 16.97 17.14 -0.27
C HIS A 19 16.01 18.20 0.26
N SER A 20 15.37 17.96 1.41
CA SER A 20 14.58 18.96 2.11
C SER A 20 15.21 19.21 3.48
N THR A 21 15.98 20.29 3.59
CA THR A 21 16.51 20.81 4.86
C THR A 21 15.67 22.03 5.28
N ALA A 22 15.10 21.98 6.48
CA ALA A 22 15.12 23.06 7.49
C ALA A 22 13.96 22.94 8.50
N ASP A 23 14.36 22.62 9.73
CA ASP A 23 13.95 23.24 10.99
C ASP A 23 12.46 23.43 11.34
N LYS A 24 11.96 22.54 12.22
CA LYS A 24 11.15 22.94 13.39
C LYS A 24 11.48 22.06 14.61
N GLN A 25 12.33 22.62 15.47
CA GLN A 25 12.29 22.58 16.93
C GLN A 25 11.67 21.34 17.61
N LEU A 26 12.52 20.41 18.05
CA LEU A 26 12.16 19.32 18.96
C LEU A 26 12.56 19.70 20.40
N SER A 27 11.57 19.83 21.30
CA SER A 27 11.79 19.87 22.75
C SER A 27 12.10 18.47 23.30
N PRO A 28 12.92 18.34 24.37
CA PRO A 28 13.40 17.06 24.87
C PRO A 28 12.41 16.40 25.85
N ARG A 29 12.17 15.09 25.70
CA ARG A 29 11.60 14.21 26.75
C ARG A 29 12.58 13.06 27.01
N PRO A 30 12.56 12.46 28.22
CA PRO A 30 13.75 11.96 28.87
C PRO A 30 14.10 10.53 28.47
N THR A 31 15.38 10.28 28.64
CA THR A 31 16.15 9.05 28.62
C THR A 31 15.52 7.91 29.43
N ALA A 32 15.64 6.70 28.88
CA ALA A 32 15.91 5.42 29.54
C ALA A 32 14.91 4.32 29.14
N THR A 33 15.32 3.49 28.18
CA THR A 33 15.54 2.04 28.39
C THR A 33 16.17 1.49 27.12
N GLY A 34 17.38 0.98 27.25
CA GLY A 34 18.18 0.47 26.14
C GLY A 34 17.65 -0.85 25.61
N PHE A 35 17.66 -0.98 24.30
CA PHE A 35 17.95 -2.23 23.62
C PHE A 35 19.03 -1.90 22.58
N LEU A 36 20.28 -2.24 22.92
CA LEU A 36 21.36 -2.33 21.94
C LEU A 36 20.93 -3.37 20.91
N TYR A 37 20.89 -2.99 19.62
CA TYR A 37 20.88 -3.95 18.52
C TYR A 37 22.34 -4.33 18.22
N PRO A 38 22.78 -5.57 18.48
CA PRO A 38 24.03 -6.05 17.92
C PRO A 38 23.76 -6.48 16.48
N GLY A 39 24.55 -5.96 15.55
CA GLY A 39 24.53 -6.43 14.17
C GLY A 39 25.02 -7.87 14.05
N SER A 40 24.34 -8.66 13.23
CA SER A 40 24.98 -9.72 12.43
C SER A 40 24.02 -10.15 11.32
N ALA A 41 24.55 -10.27 10.11
CA ALA A 41 23.84 -10.86 8.98
C ALA A 41 23.40 -12.29 9.32
N GLY A 42 22.09 -12.54 9.25
CA GLY A 42 21.51 -13.84 9.58
C GLY A 42 20.18 -14.03 8.88
N ASP A 43 20.23 -14.88 7.85
CA ASP A 43 19.18 -15.70 7.26
C ASP A 43 17.73 -15.53 7.78
N TYR A 44 16.84 -14.98 6.95
CA TYR A 44 15.42 -14.77 7.25
C TYR A 44 14.56 -16.06 7.05
N SER A 45 15.19 -17.20 6.81
CA SER A 45 14.51 -18.45 6.43
C SER A 45 13.78 -19.16 7.59
N GLN A 46 14.01 -18.76 8.85
CA GLN A 46 13.51 -19.47 10.04
C GLN A 46 12.21 -18.92 10.65
N MET A 47 11.44 -18.11 9.91
CA MET A 47 10.26 -17.43 10.44
C MET A 47 8.94 -18.22 10.26
N PHE A 48 8.96 -19.42 9.68
CA PHE A 48 7.74 -20.11 9.22
C PHE A 48 7.53 -21.54 9.77
N ASP A 49 8.29 -21.99 10.76
CA ASP A 49 8.15 -23.35 11.28
C ASP A 49 7.76 -23.32 12.77
N GLY A 50 6.47 -23.56 13.05
CA GLY A 50 5.98 -23.62 14.44
C GLY A 50 4.49 -23.35 14.65
N LEU A 51 3.60 -24.04 13.93
CA LEU A 51 2.17 -24.07 14.25
C LEU A 51 1.61 -25.50 14.29
N GLU A 52 2.09 -26.27 15.27
CA GLU A 52 1.40 -27.40 15.94
C GLU A 52 1.89 -27.30 17.39
N GLU A 53 1.11 -27.32 18.48
CA GLU A 53 0.08 -28.26 18.90
C GLU A 53 -0.64 -27.67 20.15
N ASP A 54 -1.64 -28.39 20.63
CA ASP A 54 -2.62 -28.04 21.66
C ASP A 54 -2.10 -27.63 23.06
N GLY A 55 -3.01 -27.09 23.86
CA GLY A 55 -2.78 -26.78 25.26
C GLY A 55 -4.01 -26.22 25.95
N SER A 56 -4.97 -27.09 26.26
CA SER A 56 -6.07 -26.83 27.19
C SER A 56 -5.54 -26.63 28.62
N LEU A 57 -5.84 -25.51 29.28
CA LEU A 57 -5.81 -25.41 30.75
C LEU A 57 -6.71 -24.27 31.26
N GLU A 58 -7.26 -24.51 32.44
CA GLU A 58 -8.56 -24.06 32.91
C GLU A 58 -8.63 -22.67 33.58
N ASP A 59 -9.90 -22.26 33.68
CA ASP A 59 -10.54 -21.34 34.63
C ASP A 59 -9.79 -21.05 35.94
N ILE A 60 -9.52 -19.77 36.20
CA ILE A 60 -9.79 -19.16 37.51
C ILE A 60 -10.43 -17.79 37.30
N GLY A 61 -11.74 -17.74 37.54
CA GLY A 61 -12.51 -16.52 37.64
C GLY A 61 -12.16 -15.67 38.87
N VAL A 62 -11.99 -14.37 38.64
CA VAL A 62 -12.31 -13.34 39.64
C VAL A 62 -13.02 -12.20 38.92
N GLY A 63 -14.29 -12.00 39.29
CA GLY A 63 -15.21 -11.11 38.59
C GLY A 63 -14.83 -9.64 38.66
N HIS A 64 -15.08 -8.95 37.54
CA HIS A 64 -15.67 -7.62 37.54
C HIS A 64 -16.73 -7.60 36.44
N ALA A 65 -17.99 -7.58 36.86
CA ALA A 65 -19.13 -7.44 35.99
C ALA A 65 -19.10 -6.07 35.30
N SER A 66 -18.93 -6.04 33.99
CA SER A 66 -19.59 -5.06 33.12
C SER A 66 -19.48 -5.43 31.65
N SER A 67 -20.63 -5.41 30.97
CA SER A 67 -20.81 -5.28 29.51
C SER A 67 -20.84 -6.53 28.64
N THR A 68 -21.84 -7.39 28.87
CA THR A 68 -22.48 -8.21 27.82
C THR A 68 -23.26 -7.33 26.81
N ALA A 69 -22.59 -6.37 26.17
CA ALA A 69 -23.20 -5.45 25.19
C ALA A 69 -22.29 -5.06 24.01
N ALA A 70 -21.09 -5.65 23.90
CA ALA A 70 -20.13 -5.29 22.85
C ALA A 70 -20.26 -6.12 21.55
N ALA A 71 -21.00 -7.24 21.57
CA ALA A 71 -21.07 -8.16 20.44
C ALA A 71 -22.09 -7.78 19.34
N GLU A 72 -23.04 -6.89 19.61
CA GLU A 72 -24.21 -6.68 18.73
C GLU A 72 -24.06 -5.62 17.60
N LYS A 73 -22.92 -4.93 17.49
CA LYS A 73 -22.84 -3.73 16.63
C LYS A 73 -22.17 -3.90 15.27
N LYS A 74 -21.91 -5.13 14.81
CA LYS A 74 -21.55 -5.40 13.40
C LYS A 74 -22.79 -5.37 12.49
N ARG A 75 -23.59 -4.30 12.54
CA ARG A 75 -24.69 -4.12 11.59
C ARG A 75 -24.09 -3.79 10.21
N ARG A 76 -24.27 -4.70 9.26
CA ARG A 76 -23.95 -4.45 7.84
C ARG A 76 -24.82 -3.29 7.36
N LEU A 77 -24.24 -2.36 6.60
CA LEU A 77 -24.99 -1.27 5.98
C LEU A 77 -26.02 -1.85 5.00
N SER A 78 -27.21 -1.26 4.95
CA SER A 78 -28.24 -1.67 4.00
C SER A 78 -27.81 -1.39 2.56
N VAL A 79 -28.38 -2.11 1.59
CA VAL A 79 -28.08 -1.90 0.17
C VAL A 79 -28.39 -0.47 -0.27
N VAL A 80 -29.47 0.13 0.26
CA VAL A 80 -29.85 1.52 -0.03
C VAL A 80 -28.80 2.50 0.53
N GLN A 81 -28.33 2.28 1.76
CA GLN A 81 -27.26 3.08 2.35
C GLN A 81 -25.96 2.99 1.54
N VAL A 82 -25.56 1.77 1.15
CA VAL A 82 -24.36 1.58 0.33
C VAL A 82 -24.49 2.29 -1.02
N LYS A 83 -25.64 2.16 -1.72
CA LYS A 83 -25.88 2.85 -2.99
C LYS A 83 -25.76 4.37 -2.87
N ALA A 84 -26.32 4.95 -1.80
CA ALA A 84 -26.23 6.40 -1.58
C ALA A 84 -24.79 6.84 -1.27
N LEU A 85 -24.03 6.04 -0.52
CA LEU A 85 -22.60 6.28 -0.26
C LEU A 85 -21.77 6.19 -1.53
N GLU A 86 -22.05 5.20 -2.40
CA GLU A 86 -21.37 5.04 -3.70
C GLU A 86 -21.64 6.24 -4.63
N LYS A 87 -22.90 6.66 -4.77
CA LYS A 87 -23.25 7.85 -5.56
C LYS A 87 -22.53 9.11 -5.05
N ASN A 88 -22.45 9.28 -3.73
CA ASN A 88 -21.75 10.42 -3.15
C ASN A 88 -20.23 10.35 -3.37
N PHE A 89 -19.65 9.16 -3.38
CA PHE A 89 -18.22 8.91 -3.62
C PHE A 89 -17.82 9.20 -5.07
N GLU A 90 -18.69 8.92 -6.03
CA GLU A 90 -18.47 9.23 -7.45
C GLU A 90 -18.39 10.73 -7.72
N ILE A 91 -19.13 11.53 -6.95
CA ILE A 91 -19.10 13.00 -7.04
C ILE A 91 -17.79 13.55 -6.45
N ASP A 92 -17.42 13.09 -5.25
CA ASP A 92 -16.18 13.48 -4.60
C ASP A 92 -15.67 12.36 -3.70
N ASN A 93 -14.45 11.94 -3.98
CA ASN A 93 -13.72 10.89 -3.26
C ASN A 93 -13.23 11.39 -1.88
N LYS A 94 -13.06 12.71 -1.72
CA LYS A 94 -12.66 13.33 -0.46
C LYS A 94 -13.90 13.69 0.34
N LEU A 95 -14.00 13.10 1.53
CA LEU A 95 -15.13 13.34 2.41
C LEU A 95 -14.82 14.50 3.35
N GLU A 96 -15.25 15.70 2.97
CA GLU A 96 -15.12 16.89 3.80
C GLU A 96 -15.96 16.78 5.10
N PRO A 97 -15.51 17.38 6.23
CA PRO A 97 -16.14 17.20 7.54
C PRO A 97 -17.63 17.58 7.57
N GLU A 98 -18.01 18.69 6.92
CA GLU A 98 -19.41 19.14 6.87
C GLU A 98 -20.29 18.17 6.06
N ARG A 99 -19.80 17.73 4.91
CA ARG A 99 -20.51 16.79 4.02
C ARG A 99 -20.69 15.44 4.69
N LYS A 100 -19.70 14.98 5.48
CA LYS A 100 -19.79 13.77 6.30
C LYS A 100 -20.97 13.84 7.27
N VAL A 101 -21.15 14.97 7.97
CA VAL A 101 -22.23 15.12 8.95
C VAL A 101 -23.59 15.12 8.25
N LYS A 102 -23.74 15.87 7.15
CA LYS A 102 -24.97 15.87 6.34
C LYS A 102 -25.33 14.48 5.84
N LEU A 103 -24.37 13.79 5.21
CA LEU A 103 -24.58 12.44 4.67
C LEU A 103 -24.89 11.40 5.77
N ALA A 104 -24.28 11.55 6.94
CA ALA A 104 -24.57 10.70 8.09
C ALA A 104 -26.02 10.89 8.58
N GLN A 105 -26.49 12.14 8.66
CA GLN A 105 -27.87 12.46 9.04
C GLN A 105 -28.88 11.93 8.01
N GLU A 106 -28.65 12.17 6.72
CA GLU A 106 -29.52 11.70 5.63
C GLU A 106 -29.68 10.18 5.59
N LEU A 107 -28.62 9.44 5.93
CA LEU A 107 -28.61 7.98 5.89
C LEU A 107 -28.94 7.31 7.23
N GLY A 108 -29.15 8.09 8.30
CA GLY A 108 -29.36 7.58 9.65
C GLY A 108 -28.15 6.80 10.18
N LEU A 109 -26.94 7.20 9.80
CA LEU A 109 -25.68 6.54 10.17
C LEU A 109 -24.87 7.41 11.13
N GLN A 110 -23.94 6.79 11.86
CA GLN A 110 -22.97 7.57 12.61
C GLN A 110 -21.90 8.16 11.67
N PRO A 111 -21.44 9.41 11.88
CA PRO A 111 -20.36 10.01 11.08
C PRO A 111 -19.10 9.13 10.99
N ARG A 112 -18.81 8.35 12.05
CA ARG A 112 -17.70 7.39 12.06
C ARG A 112 -17.89 6.26 11.05
N GLN A 113 -19.10 5.72 10.90
CA GLN A 113 -19.39 4.65 9.94
C GLN A 113 -19.20 5.15 8.50
N VAL A 114 -19.67 6.37 8.21
CA VAL A 114 -19.45 7.03 6.91
C VAL A 114 -17.95 7.20 6.65
N ALA A 115 -17.19 7.69 7.65
CA ALA A 115 -15.74 7.84 7.52
C ALA A 115 -15.01 6.52 7.23
N ILE A 116 -15.32 5.46 7.99
CA ILE A 116 -14.73 4.12 7.78
C ILE A 116 -15.11 3.58 6.40
N TRP A 117 -16.36 3.76 5.98
CA TRP A 117 -16.81 3.30 4.67
C TRP A 117 -16.02 3.98 3.55
N PHE A 118 -15.83 5.31 3.60
CA PHE A 118 -15.03 6.05 2.62
C PHE A 118 -13.56 5.62 2.62
N GLN A 119 -12.98 5.36 3.81
CA GLN A 119 -11.62 4.82 3.92
C GLN A 119 -11.50 3.46 3.22
N ASN A 120 -12.40 2.53 3.55
CA ASN A 120 -12.42 1.19 2.94
C ASN A 120 -12.67 1.25 1.43
N ARG A 121 -13.54 2.17 0.99
CA ARG A 121 -13.82 2.38 -0.43
C ARG A 121 -12.57 2.86 -1.17
N ARG A 122 -11.84 3.84 -0.63
CA ARG A 122 -10.57 4.31 -1.18
C ARG A 122 -9.50 3.22 -1.21
N ALA A 123 -9.40 2.42 -0.16
CA ALA A 123 -8.45 1.31 -0.12
C ALA A 123 -8.72 0.32 -1.27
N ARG A 124 -9.97 -0.12 -1.43
CA ARG A 124 -10.37 -1.02 -2.53
C ARG A 124 -10.15 -0.41 -3.91
N TRP A 125 -10.43 0.87 -4.07
CA TRP A 125 -10.18 1.58 -5.32
C TRP A 125 -8.68 1.60 -5.65
N LYS A 126 -7.82 1.90 -4.67
CA LYS A 126 -6.37 1.89 -4.84
C LYS A 126 -5.84 0.50 -5.20
N THR A 127 -6.35 -0.56 -4.56
CA THR A 127 -6.00 -1.95 -4.91
C THR A 127 -6.34 -2.25 -6.37
N LYS A 128 -7.58 -1.96 -6.80
CA LYS A 128 -8.00 -2.15 -8.19
C LYS A 128 -7.18 -1.34 -9.19
N GLN A 129 -6.68 -0.18 -8.77
CA GLN A 129 -5.83 0.65 -9.62
C GLN A 129 -4.45 0.00 -9.77
N LEU A 130 -3.82 -0.41 -8.67
CA LEU A 130 -2.53 -1.11 -8.68
C LEU A 130 -2.55 -2.40 -9.50
N GLU A 131 -3.64 -3.18 -9.42
CA GLU A 131 -3.83 -4.38 -10.24
C GLU A 131 -3.79 -4.08 -11.74
N ARG A 132 -4.44 -2.99 -12.17
CA ARG A 132 -4.40 -2.55 -13.58
C ARG A 132 -3.03 -2.06 -13.98
N ASP A 133 -2.43 -1.20 -13.17
CA ASP A 133 -1.12 -0.61 -13.44
C ASP A 133 -0.05 -1.71 -13.55
N TYR A 134 -0.12 -2.71 -12.67
CA TYR A 134 0.71 -3.91 -12.74
C TYR A 134 0.48 -4.70 -14.03
N GLY A 135 -0.77 -4.90 -14.44
CA GLY A 135 -1.10 -5.59 -15.70
C GLY A 135 -0.49 -4.90 -16.92
N VAL A 136 -0.58 -3.57 -16.99
CA VAL A 136 0.05 -2.76 -18.06
C VAL A 136 1.57 -2.92 -18.03
N LEU A 137 2.17 -2.75 -16.85
CA LEU A 137 3.62 -2.88 -16.69
C LEU A 137 4.12 -4.26 -17.08
N LYS A 138 3.39 -5.31 -16.72
CA LYS A 138 3.73 -6.69 -17.07
C LYS A 138 3.66 -6.94 -18.59
N SER A 139 2.61 -6.45 -19.25
CA SER A 139 2.49 -6.56 -20.72
C SER A 139 3.65 -5.85 -21.44
N ASN A 140 4.04 -4.68 -20.96
CA ASN A 140 5.18 -3.92 -21.50
C ASN A 140 6.49 -4.67 -21.29
N PHE A 141 6.70 -5.21 -20.08
CA PHE A 141 7.87 -6.03 -19.77
C PHE A 141 7.98 -7.26 -20.68
N ASP A 142 6.88 -8.00 -20.86
CA ASP A 142 6.88 -9.20 -21.71
C ASP A 142 7.16 -8.86 -23.18
N SER A 143 6.68 -7.70 -23.65
CA SER A 143 6.96 -7.20 -25.00
C SER A 143 8.43 -6.82 -25.18
N LEU A 144 9.01 -6.10 -24.22
CA LEU A 144 10.43 -5.74 -24.22
C LEU A 144 11.32 -6.99 -24.13
N LYS A 145 10.94 -7.95 -23.29
CA LYS A 145 11.64 -9.22 -23.15
C LYS A 145 11.68 -9.98 -24.47
N ARG A 146 10.54 -10.08 -25.18
CA ARG A 146 10.49 -10.72 -26.51
C ARG A 146 11.40 -10.01 -27.52
N SER A 147 11.39 -8.69 -27.55
CA SER A 147 12.24 -7.89 -28.44
C SER A 147 13.72 -8.15 -28.15
N ARG A 148 14.12 -8.07 -26.86
CA ARG A 148 15.46 -8.39 -26.40
C ARG A 148 15.89 -9.80 -26.80
N ASP A 149 15.05 -10.79 -26.56
CA ASP A 149 15.36 -12.19 -26.86
C ASP A 149 15.50 -12.42 -28.38
N SER A 150 14.77 -11.66 -29.20
CA SER A 150 14.98 -11.66 -30.66
C SER A 150 16.33 -11.06 -31.03
N LEU A 151 16.63 -9.86 -30.53
CA LEU A 151 17.89 -9.17 -30.82
C LEU A 151 19.11 -9.97 -30.33
N GLN A 152 18.99 -10.64 -29.18
CA GLN A 152 20.05 -11.50 -28.66
C GLN A 152 20.32 -12.68 -29.61
N ARG A 153 19.27 -13.36 -30.08
CA ARG A 153 19.41 -14.46 -31.04
C ARG A 153 20.06 -14.00 -32.35
N ASP A 154 19.64 -12.84 -32.85
CA ASP A 154 20.21 -12.26 -34.07
C ASP A 154 21.70 -11.91 -33.86
N ASN A 155 22.05 -11.39 -32.68
CA ASN A 155 23.43 -11.09 -32.32
C ASN A 155 24.29 -12.36 -32.23
N ASP A 156 23.80 -13.39 -31.52
CA ASP A 156 24.49 -14.67 -31.37
C ASP A 156 24.70 -15.35 -32.74
N TYR A 157 23.71 -15.26 -33.64
CA TYR A 157 23.82 -15.74 -35.01
C TYR A 157 24.91 -15.02 -35.80
N LEU A 158 24.97 -13.68 -35.71
CA LEU A 158 25.99 -12.88 -36.39
C LEU A 158 27.40 -13.14 -35.84
N LEU A 159 27.53 -13.38 -34.53
CA LEU A 159 28.82 -13.73 -33.91
C LEU A 159 29.33 -15.10 -34.34
N ALA A 160 28.44 -16.05 -34.66
CA ALA A 160 28.82 -17.39 -35.11
C ALA A 160 29.32 -17.43 -36.57
N GLU A 161 29.05 -16.40 -37.36
CA GLU A 161 29.49 -16.28 -38.77
C GLU A 161 30.88 -15.60 -38.92
N VAL A 162 31.49 -15.16 -37.82
CA VAL A 162 32.80 -14.49 -37.77
C VAL A 162 33.85 -15.41 -37.19
#